data_AF-A0A7C4CBB8-F1
#
_entry.id   AF-A0A7C4CBB8-F1
#
_cell.length_a   1.000
_cell.length_b   1.000
_cell.length_c   1.000
_cell.angle_alpha   90.00
_cell.angle_beta   90.00
_cell.angle_gamma   90.00
#
_symmetry.space_group_name_H-M   'P 1'
#
loop_
_entity.id
_entity.type
_entity.pdbx_description
1 polymer ?
#
loop_
_entity_poly.entity_id
_entity_poly.type
_entity_poly.pdbx_seq_one_letter_code
_entity_poly.pdbx_strand_id
1 'polypeptide(L)'
;MSGTVPARYPVWTRGDLDGFFGLMVDNLVQVLLIVALCTTVAHIPERFIFSRMLPGVAVSLLVGNLFYGLQAHWVARRHGNLACTALPYGINTPSVIAYVIFIMGPVYRQNVELHGEEGAWRLAWQAGLLACLVSGLIEFLGAFCAERLRRVTPRAALLGVLAAVGITFIAADFAFRIYTRPLVGIVPLAFLLLAYFAYYRFPLALPGGLLAIVFGTLVAWGTTLLAEPLARLFGDAPDTLAFGSVPMSAAKLGDALRSCGWVAPVFCGAEIWEALQQRDLLVRFLT
;
A
#
# COMPACT_ATOMS: atom_id res chain seq x y z
N MET A 1 35.67 -10.46 35.80
CA MET A 1 35.13 -9.26 35.12
C MET A 1 35.14 -9.55 33.63
N SER A 2 34.04 -10.09 33.06
CA SER A 2 33.96 -10.30 31.62
C SER A 2 33.72 -8.94 30.96
N GLY A 3 34.67 -8.52 30.12
CA GLY A 3 34.54 -7.29 29.34
C GLY A 3 33.34 -7.42 28.41
N THR A 4 32.30 -6.62 28.67
CA THR A 4 31.21 -6.42 27.72
C THR A 4 31.77 -5.61 26.55
N VAL A 5 32.24 -6.31 25.51
CA VAL A 5 32.46 -5.66 24.21
C VAL A 5 31.14 -4.97 23.86
N PRO A 6 31.12 -3.66 23.60
CA PRO A 6 29.88 -2.99 23.21
C PRO A 6 29.38 -3.67 21.94
N ALA A 7 28.30 -4.44 22.06
CA ALA A 7 27.72 -5.15 20.94
C ALA A 7 27.38 -4.09 19.88
N ARG A 8 28.11 -4.12 18.76
CA ARG A 8 27.90 -3.17 17.67
C ARG A 8 26.63 -3.61 16.95
N TYR A 9 25.51 -3.00 17.35
CA TYR A 9 24.22 -3.31 16.73
C TYR A 9 24.27 -2.96 15.25
N PRO A 10 23.95 -3.90 14.35
CA PRO A 10 23.95 -3.62 12.93
C PRO A 10 22.87 -2.59 12.60
N VAL A 11 23.18 -1.69 11.66
CA VAL A 11 22.20 -0.73 11.12
C VAL A 11 21.17 -1.44 10.22
N TRP A 12 21.55 -2.60 9.69
CA TRP A 12 20.75 -3.38 8.76
C TRP A 12 20.83 -4.87 9.09
N THR A 13 19.70 -5.53 9.14
CA THR A 13 19.58 -6.98 9.30
C THR A 13 19.00 -7.62 8.05
N ARG A 14 19.14 -8.94 7.91
CA ARG A 14 18.64 -9.66 6.73
C ARG A 14 17.12 -9.55 6.57
N GLY A 15 16.38 -9.52 7.69
CA GLY A 15 14.93 -9.38 7.66
C GLY A 15 14.46 -8.00 7.21
N ASP A 16 15.29 -6.95 7.35
CA ASP A 16 14.95 -5.61 6.85
C ASP A 16 14.89 -5.57 5.32
N LEU A 17 15.68 -6.41 4.63
CA LEU A 17 15.68 -6.51 3.17
C LEU A 17 14.43 -7.23 2.65
N ASP A 18 14.02 -8.31 3.31
CA ASP A 18 12.76 -8.99 3.00
C ASP A 18 11.55 -8.10 3.31
N GLY A 19 11.57 -7.44 4.48
CA GLY A 19 10.58 -6.44 4.88
C GLY A 19 10.48 -5.27 3.90
N PHE A 20 11.60 -4.78 3.37
CA PHE A 20 11.63 -3.72 2.36
C PHE A 20 10.92 -4.14 1.08
N PHE A 21 11.25 -5.30 0.50
CA PHE A 21 10.61 -5.75 -0.74
C PHE A 21 9.13 -6.08 -0.54
N GLY A 22 8.77 -6.69 0.60
CA GLY A 22 7.37 -6.92 0.95
C GLY A 22 6.58 -5.61 1.05
N LEU A 23 7.11 -4.64 1.80
CA LEU A 23 6.51 -3.33 1.99
C LEU A 23 6.43 -2.51 0.70
N MET A 24 7.45 -2.58 -0.15
CA MET A 24 7.48 -1.89 -1.44
C MET A 24 6.35 -2.36 -2.34
N VAL A 25 6.16 -3.69 -2.45
CA VAL A 25 5.08 -4.27 -3.27
C VAL A 25 3.72 -3.90 -2.69
N ASP A 26 3.53 -4.05 -1.38
CA ASP A 26 2.28 -3.70 -0.71
C ASP A 26 1.93 -2.23 -0.93
N ASN A 27 2.85 -1.30 -0.60
CA ASN A 27 2.60 0.14 -0.76
C ASN A 27 2.35 0.55 -2.22
N LEU A 28 3.04 -0.06 -3.19
CA LEU A 28 2.78 0.21 -4.61
C LEU A 28 1.34 -0.14 -4.97
N VAL A 29 0.88 -1.32 -4.54
CA VAL A 29 -0.49 -1.77 -4.76
C VAL A 29 -1.49 -0.84 -4.07
N GLN A 30 -1.20 -0.38 -2.85
CA GLN A 30 -2.08 0.57 -2.16
C GLN A 30 -2.12 1.95 -2.82
N VAL A 31 -1.01 2.43 -3.37
CA VAL A 31 -0.99 3.67 -4.15
C VAL A 31 -1.89 3.55 -5.38
N LEU A 32 -1.84 2.43 -6.10
CA LEU A 32 -2.72 2.17 -7.24
C LEU A 32 -4.19 2.09 -6.81
N LEU A 33 -4.47 1.48 -5.65
CA LEU A 33 -5.81 1.44 -5.07
C LEU A 33 -6.32 2.84 -4.72
N ILE A 34 -5.49 3.69 -4.10
CA ILE A 34 -5.84 5.08 -3.78
C ILE A 34 -6.21 5.83 -5.06
N VAL A 35 -5.37 5.75 -6.10
CA VAL A 35 -5.65 6.40 -7.39
C VAL A 35 -6.98 5.91 -7.95
N ALA A 36 -7.18 4.60 -8.04
CA ALA A 36 -8.41 4.02 -8.59
C ALA A 36 -9.66 4.41 -7.80
N LEU A 37 -9.64 4.32 -6.47
CA LEU A 37 -10.79 4.66 -5.63
C LEU A 37 -11.09 6.16 -5.67
N CYS A 38 -10.07 7.02 -5.57
CA CYS A 38 -10.28 8.47 -5.57
C CYS A 38 -10.77 8.99 -6.93
N THR A 39 -10.35 8.40 -8.05
CA THR A 39 -10.86 8.79 -9.37
C THR A 39 -12.26 8.24 -9.62
N THR A 40 -12.57 7.01 -9.20
CA THR A 40 -13.86 6.37 -9.50
C THR A 40 -14.97 6.74 -8.54
N VAL A 41 -14.68 6.93 -7.25
CA VAL A 41 -15.69 7.16 -6.21
C VAL A 41 -15.84 8.64 -5.88
N ALA A 42 -14.72 9.36 -5.78
CA ALA A 42 -14.70 10.78 -5.42
C ALA A 42 -14.47 11.71 -6.64
N HIS A 43 -14.30 11.14 -7.84
CA HIS A 43 -14.08 11.88 -9.10
C HIS A 43 -12.94 12.91 -9.03
N ILE A 44 -11.92 12.62 -8.20
CA ILE A 44 -10.75 13.51 -8.06
C ILE A 44 -9.89 13.38 -9.33
N PRO A 45 -9.52 14.48 -9.99
CA PRO A 45 -8.66 14.43 -11.17
C PRO A 45 -7.31 13.80 -10.86
N GLU A 46 -6.86 12.87 -11.71
CA GLU A 46 -5.57 12.17 -11.54
C GLU A 46 -4.40 13.15 -11.32
N ARG A 47 -4.33 14.22 -12.12
CA ARG A 47 -3.31 15.28 -11.99
C ARG A 47 -3.21 15.82 -10.56
N PHE A 48 -4.34 15.93 -9.85
CA PHE A 48 -4.36 16.42 -8.47
C PHE A 48 -3.86 15.34 -7.51
N ILE A 49 -4.26 14.09 -7.70
CA ILE A 49 -3.79 12.96 -6.88
C ILE A 49 -2.25 12.84 -6.97
N PHE A 50 -1.71 12.83 -8.18
CA PHE A 50 -0.27 12.72 -8.42
C PHE A 50 0.51 13.93 -7.90
N SER A 51 -0.06 15.14 -7.94
CA SER A 51 0.66 16.36 -7.54
C SER A 51 0.52 16.74 -6.07
N ARG A 52 -0.59 16.37 -5.41
CA ARG A 52 -0.90 16.77 -4.03
C ARG A 52 -0.97 15.61 -3.05
N MET A 53 -1.56 14.48 -3.42
CA MET A 53 -1.79 13.36 -2.49
C MET A 53 -0.56 12.45 -2.40
N LEU A 54 -0.06 11.95 -3.54
CA LEU A 54 1.04 10.97 -3.55
C LEU A 54 2.36 11.49 -2.97
N PRO A 55 2.76 12.76 -3.16
CA PRO A 55 3.94 13.30 -2.48
C PRO A 55 3.80 13.26 -0.94
N GLY A 56 2.58 13.49 -0.42
CA GLY A 56 2.30 13.36 1.00
C GLY A 56 2.44 11.91 1.50
N VAL A 57 1.95 10.95 0.71
CA VAL A 57 2.14 9.51 0.99
C VAL A 57 3.62 9.13 0.97
N ALA A 58 4.40 9.63 0.00
CA ALA A 58 5.83 9.37 -0.07
C ALA A 58 6.58 9.90 1.17
N VAL A 59 6.25 11.11 1.62
CA VAL A 59 6.83 11.70 2.83
C VAL A 59 6.44 10.89 4.07
N SER A 60 5.17 10.47 4.21
CA SER A 60 4.73 9.68 5.36
C SER A 60 5.43 8.32 5.43
N LEU A 61 5.57 7.64 4.28
CA LEU A 61 6.31 6.38 4.19
C LEU A 61 7.79 6.56 4.56
N LEU A 62 8.44 7.61 4.07
CA LEU A 62 9.84 7.90 4.38
C LEU A 62 10.04 8.16 5.89
N VAL A 63 9.26 9.09 6.45
CA VAL A 63 9.35 9.47 7.86
C VAL A 63 8.99 8.29 8.77
N GLY A 64 7.92 7.57 8.45
CA GLY A 64 7.45 6.42 9.22
C GLY A 64 8.46 5.27 9.25
N ASN A 65 9.05 4.91 8.11
CA ASN A 65 10.06 3.84 8.06
C ASN A 65 11.38 4.25 8.72
N LEU A 66 11.79 5.51 8.61
CA LEU A 66 12.95 6.03 9.39
C LEU A 66 12.69 5.91 10.89
N PHE A 67 11.50 6.31 11.34
CA PHE A 67 11.12 6.24 12.75
C PHE A 67 11.09 4.79 13.26
N TYR A 68 10.48 3.86 12.52
CA TYR A 68 10.46 2.44 12.90
C TYR A 68 11.84 1.79 12.84
N GLY A 69 12.71 2.19 11.90
CA GLY A 69 14.11 1.77 11.89
C GLY A 69 14.87 2.23 13.14
N LEU A 70 14.68 3.47 13.58
CA LEU A 70 15.26 3.97 14.83
C LEU A 70 14.72 3.21 16.06
N GLN A 71 13.42 2.95 16.10
CA GLN A 71 12.81 2.17 17.18
C GLN A 71 13.36 0.75 17.24
N ALA A 72 13.53 0.09 16.10
CA ALA A 72 14.14 -1.24 16.02
C ALA A 72 15.54 -1.24 16.67
N HIS A 73 16.33 -0.21 16.39
CA HIS A 73 17.66 -0.05 16.96
C HIS A 73 17.63 0.19 18.48
N TRP A 74 16.65 0.95 18.99
CA TRP A 74 16.45 1.14 20.43
C TRP A 74 16.01 -0.15 21.13
N VAL A 75 15.09 -0.90 20.54
CA VAL A 75 14.59 -2.19 21.07
C VAL A 75 15.70 -3.24 21.05
N ALA A 76 16.46 -3.32 19.96
CA ALA A 76 17.62 -4.21 19.84
C ALA A 76 18.61 -3.99 21.00
N ARG A 77 18.93 -2.72 21.28
CA ARG A 77 19.81 -2.32 22.40
C ARG A 77 19.27 -2.68 23.77
N ARG A 78 17.96 -2.49 24.00
CA ARG A 78 17.32 -2.78 25.29
C ARG A 78 17.26 -4.28 25.59
N HIS A 79 17.03 -5.11 24.57
CA HIS A 79 16.85 -6.55 24.73
C HIS A 79 18.09 -7.39 24.40
N GLY A 80 19.21 -6.78 23.98
CA GLY A 80 20.41 -7.53 23.61
C GLY A 80 20.26 -8.34 22.32
N ASN A 81 19.26 -8.05 21.48
CA ASN A 81 18.92 -8.87 20.32
C ASN A 81 19.48 -8.27 19.02
N LEU A 82 20.55 -8.88 18.51
CA LEU A 82 21.20 -8.48 17.25
C LEU A 82 20.41 -8.87 15.99
N ALA A 83 19.39 -9.72 16.12
CA ALA A 83 18.51 -10.14 15.03
C ALA A 83 17.19 -9.36 14.99
N CYS A 84 17.07 -8.27 15.75
CA CYS A 84 15.87 -7.43 15.73
C CYS A 84 15.73 -6.71 14.38
N THR A 85 14.60 -6.92 13.72
CA THR A 85 14.23 -6.28 12.45
C THR A 85 13.29 -5.12 12.70
N ALA A 86 13.29 -4.13 11.81
CA ALA A 86 12.30 -3.06 11.85
C ALA A 86 10.91 -3.57 11.46
N LEU A 87 9.89 -3.02 12.12
CA LEU A 87 8.52 -3.16 11.63
C LEU A 87 8.37 -2.31 10.36
N PRO A 88 7.74 -2.81 9.29
CA PRO A 88 7.48 -2.01 8.11
C PRO A 88 6.35 -1.00 8.38
N TYR A 89 6.56 0.26 7.97
CA TYR A 89 5.51 1.29 8.01
C TYR A 89 4.85 1.41 6.63
N GLY A 90 3.53 1.18 6.56
CA GLY A 90 2.76 1.15 5.33
C GLY A 90 1.44 1.89 5.42
N ILE A 91 0.67 1.85 4.34
CA ILE A 91 -0.63 2.50 4.22
C ILE A 91 -1.71 1.65 4.92
N ASN A 92 -2.59 2.29 5.70
CA ASN A 92 -3.75 1.64 6.32
C ASN A 92 -4.89 1.48 5.31
N THR A 93 -4.87 0.37 4.58
CA THR A 93 -5.82 0.07 3.49
C THR A 93 -7.29 0.04 3.93
N PRO A 94 -7.65 -0.63 5.04
CA PRO A 94 -9.03 -0.58 5.53
C PRO A 94 -9.54 0.86 5.74
N SER A 95 -8.72 1.74 6.31
CA SER A 95 -9.10 3.15 6.51
C SER A 95 -9.22 3.90 5.19
N VAL A 96 -8.32 3.67 4.22
CA VAL A 96 -8.44 4.28 2.88
C VAL A 96 -9.76 3.91 2.22
N ILE A 97 -10.11 2.62 2.21
CA ILE A 97 -11.36 2.13 1.62
C ILE A 97 -12.55 2.78 2.35
N ALA A 98 -12.54 2.77 3.68
CA ALA A 98 -13.62 3.34 4.48
C ALA A 98 -13.80 4.85 4.21
N TYR A 99 -12.73 5.63 4.20
CA TYR A 99 -12.81 7.07 3.98
C TYR A 99 -13.28 7.40 2.57
N VAL A 100 -12.77 6.71 1.55
CA VAL A 100 -13.18 7.02 0.17
C VAL A 100 -14.67 6.66 -0.04
N ILE A 101 -15.12 5.50 0.44
CA ILE A 101 -16.49 5.01 0.19
C ILE A 101 -17.53 5.67 1.10
N PHE A 102 -17.23 5.86 2.39
CA PHE A 102 -18.22 6.33 3.36
C PHE A 102 -18.14 7.83 3.64
N ILE A 103 -17.05 8.51 3.27
CA ILE A 103 -16.88 9.94 3.53
C ILE A 103 -16.78 10.69 2.20
N MET A 104 -15.74 10.42 1.41
CA MET A 104 -15.44 11.21 0.20
C MET A 104 -16.51 11.04 -0.88
N GLY A 105 -16.95 9.80 -1.17
CA GLY A 105 -17.98 9.51 -2.17
C GLY A 105 -19.34 10.15 -1.86
N PRO A 106 -19.89 10.01 -0.65
CA PRO A 106 -21.11 10.70 -0.23
C PRO A 106 -20.98 12.22 -0.30
N VAL A 107 -19.86 12.79 0.18
CA VAL A 107 -19.61 14.24 0.11
C VAL A 107 -19.58 14.71 -1.34
N TYR A 108 -18.93 13.98 -2.25
CA TYR A 108 -18.93 14.31 -3.67
C TYR A 108 -20.36 14.32 -4.25
N ARG A 109 -21.10 13.23 -4.09
CA ARG A 109 -22.44 13.08 -4.68
C ARG A 109 -23.46 14.10 -4.14
N GLN A 110 -23.35 14.48 -2.88
CA GLN A 110 -24.25 15.47 -2.28
C GLN A 110 -23.95 16.92 -2.71
N ASN A 111 -22.75 17.19 -3.20
CA ASN A 111 -22.29 18.56 -3.49
C ASN A 111 -22.08 18.81 -4.99
N VAL A 112 -22.17 17.79 -5.85
CA VAL A 112 -21.98 17.94 -7.30
C VAL A 112 -23.00 18.88 -7.93
N GLU A 113 -24.26 18.83 -7.48
CA GLU A 113 -25.33 19.69 -7.99
C GLU A 113 -25.20 21.15 -7.50
N LEU A 114 -24.67 21.35 -6.28
CA LEU A 114 -24.59 22.67 -5.63
C LEU A 114 -23.31 23.44 -5.99
N HIS A 115 -22.19 22.74 -6.11
CA HIS A 115 -20.86 23.34 -6.26
C HIS A 115 -20.16 23.00 -7.58
N GLY A 116 -20.85 22.26 -8.46
CA GLY A 116 -20.28 21.70 -9.68
C GLY A 116 -19.27 20.58 -9.40
N GLU A 117 -18.78 19.94 -10.45
CA GLU A 117 -17.81 18.84 -10.31
C GLU A 117 -16.54 19.29 -9.59
N GLU A 118 -16.01 20.47 -9.94
CA GLU A 118 -14.74 20.95 -9.37
C GLU A 118 -14.84 21.25 -7.88
N GLY A 119 -15.92 21.93 -7.45
CA GLY A 119 -16.15 22.19 -6.04
C GLY A 119 -16.41 20.91 -5.25
N ALA A 120 -17.16 19.97 -5.82
CA ALA A 120 -17.53 18.73 -5.15
C ALA A 120 -16.34 17.82 -4.86
N TRP A 121 -15.44 17.58 -5.83
CA TRP A 121 -14.28 16.71 -5.56
C TRP A 121 -13.28 17.37 -4.62
N ARG A 122 -13.15 18.71 -4.65
CA ARG A 122 -12.31 19.46 -3.69
C ARG A 122 -12.84 19.34 -2.27
N LEU A 123 -14.15 19.49 -2.08
CA LEU A 123 -14.81 19.28 -0.78
C LEU A 123 -14.66 17.82 -0.31
N ALA A 124 -14.82 16.85 -1.20
CA ALA A 124 -14.61 15.44 -0.88
C ALA A 124 -13.17 15.16 -0.42
N TRP A 125 -12.17 15.74 -1.08
CA TRP A 125 -10.78 15.66 -0.67
C TRP A 125 -10.52 16.31 0.70
N GLN A 126 -11.09 17.50 0.95
CA GLN A 126 -11.00 18.18 2.25
C GLN A 126 -11.64 17.35 3.37
N ALA A 127 -12.79 16.73 3.12
CA ALA A 127 -13.44 15.83 4.07
C ALA A 127 -12.58 14.59 4.36
N GLY A 128 -11.93 14.02 3.33
CA GLY A 128 -10.97 12.93 3.50
C GLY A 128 -9.75 13.33 4.34
N LEU A 129 -9.19 14.53 4.12
CA LEU A 129 -8.10 15.07 4.93
C LEU A 129 -8.51 15.22 6.40
N LEU A 130 -9.70 15.76 6.65
CA LEU A 130 -10.24 15.91 8.00
C LEU A 130 -10.44 14.55 8.67
N ALA A 131 -10.96 13.55 7.94
CA ALA A 131 -11.10 12.19 8.46
C ALA A 131 -9.77 11.58 8.89
N CYS A 132 -8.72 11.75 8.08
CA CYS A 132 -7.37 11.31 8.43
C CYS A 132 -6.84 12.02 9.68
N LEU A 133 -7.05 13.33 9.81
CA LEU A 133 -6.62 14.09 10.98
C LEU A 133 -7.34 13.64 12.25
N VAL A 134 -8.66 13.47 12.18
CA VAL A 134 -9.48 13.01 13.30
C VAL A 134 -9.08 11.58 13.71
N SER A 135 -8.88 10.68 12.75
CA SER A 135 -8.39 9.32 13.04
C SER A 135 -7.01 9.33 13.68
N GLY A 136 -6.08 10.14 13.16
CA GLY A 136 -4.75 10.28 13.74
C GLY A 136 -4.80 10.80 15.19
N LEU A 137 -5.71 11.74 15.48
CA LEU A 137 -5.93 12.22 16.85
C LEU A 137 -6.52 11.12 17.75
N ILE A 138 -7.51 10.37 17.26
CA ILE A 138 -8.10 9.24 17.99
C ILE A 138 -7.04 8.17 18.28
N GLU A 139 -6.20 7.83 17.30
CA GLU A 139 -5.11 6.86 17.43
C GLU A 139 -4.05 7.35 18.43
N PHE A 140 -3.67 8.62 18.36
CA PHE A 140 -2.72 9.23 19.29
C PHE A 140 -3.25 9.19 20.74
N LEU A 141 -4.49 9.62 20.97
CA LEU A 141 -5.12 9.56 22.28
C LEU A 141 -5.33 8.11 22.74
N GLY A 142 -5.70 7.23 21.81
CA GLY A 142 -5.89 5.80 22.03
C GLY A 142 -4.61 5.09 22.44
N ALA A 143 -3.45 5.50 21.93
CA ALA A 143 -2.15 4.88 22.22
C ALA A 143 -1.82 4.84 23.73
N PHE A 144 -2.29 5.82 24.52
CA PHE A 144 -2.09 5.85 25.97
C PHE A 144 -2.89 4.77 26.73
N CYS A 145 -4.01 4.34 26.16
CA CYS A 145 -4.91 3.35 26.74
C CYS A 145 -4.86 1.99 26.03
N ALA A 146 -4.24 1.93 24.84
CA ALA A 146 -4.25 0.77 23.95
C ALA A 146 -3.74 -0.51 24.62
N GLU A 147 -2.67 -0.41 25.42
CA GLU A 147 -2.11 -1.56 26.15
C GLU A 147 -3.11 -2.12 27.18
N ARG A 148 -3.86 -1.26 27.88
CA ARG A 148 -4.87 -1.69 28.85
C ARG A 148 -6.04 -2.38 28.14
N LEU A 149 -6.50 -1.80 27.04
CA LEU A 149 -7.55 -2.38 26.22
C LEU A 149 -7.14 -3.75 25.68
N ARG A 150 -5.93 -3.87 25.11
CA ARG A 150 -5.39 -5.14 24.59
C ARG A 150 -5.36 -6.25 25.65
N ARG A 151 -5.10 -5.91 26.92
CA ARG A 151 -5.06 -6.89 28.03
C ARG A 151 -6.46 -7.39 28.43
N VAL A 152 -7.49 -6.56 28.26
CA VAL A 152 -8.88 -6.92 28.59
C VAL A 152 -9.57 -7.63 27.44
N THR A 153 -9.20 -7.32 26.19
CA THR A 153 -9.79 -7.94 25.00
C THR A 153 -9.33 -9.39 24.82
N PRO A 154 -10.25 -10.37 24.68
CA PRO A 154 -9.89 -11.76 24.38
C PRO A 154 -9.09 -11.88 23.08
N ARG A 155 -8.06 -12.74 23.06
CA ARG A 155 -7.24 -12.99 21.86
C ARG A 155 -8.08 -13.40 20.64
N ALA A 156 -9.14 -14.17 20.85
CA ALA A 156 -10.05 -14.59 19.78
C ALA A 156 -10.74 -13.38 19.11
N ALA A 157 -11.11 -12.35 19.87
CA ALA A 157 -11.71 -11.14 19.32
C ALA A 157 -10.69 -10.33 18.50
N LEU A 158 -9.46 -10.18 19.01
CA LEU A 158 -8.39 -9.47 18.29
C LEU A 158 -8.01 -10.17 16.97
N LEU A 159 -7.79 -11.49 17.03
CA LEU A 159 -7.38 -12.27 15.86
C LEU A 159 -8.51 -12.45 14.86
N GLY A 160 -9.76 -12.61 15.32
CA GLY A 160 -10.93 -12.75 14.45
C GLY A 160 -11.19 -11.50 13.61
N VAL A 161 -11.15 -10.32 14.22
CA VAL A 161 -11.31 -9.04 13.48
C VAL A 161 -10.17 -8.85 12.48
N LEU A 162 -8.92 -9.11 12.88
CA LEU A 162 -7.76 -8.98 11.98
C LEU A 162 -7.84 -9.95 10.80
N ALA A 163 -8.29 -11.19 11.03
CA ALA A 163 -8.50 -12.17 9.98
C ALA A 163 -9.63 -11.76 9.02
N ALA A 164 -10.76 -11.30 9.54
CA ALA A 164 -11.88 -10.83 8.72
C ALA A 164 -11.48 -9.65 7.83
N VAL A 165 -10.83 -8.63 8.41
CA VAL A 165 -10.35 -7.48 7.65
C VAL A 165 -9.31 -7.90 6.61
N GLY A 166 -8.36 -8.75 6.98
CA GLY A 166 -7.33 -9.25 6.07
C GLY A 166 -7.89 -10.06 4.91
N ILE A 167 -8.86 -10.96 5.16
CA ILE A 167 -9.46 -11.78 4.10
C ILE A 167 -10.36 -10.94 3.21
N THR A 168 -11.29 -10.17 3.79
CA THR A 168 -12.34 -9.48 3.03
C THR A 168 -11.82 -8.26 2.29
N PHE A 169 -11.02 -7.40 2.92
CA PHE A 169 -10.64 -6.11 2.34
C PHE A 169 -9.26 -6.10 1.68
N ILE A 170 -8.38 -7.02 2.06
CA ILE A 170 -7.01 -7.07 1.52
C ILE A 170 -6.90 -8.25 0.54
N ALA A 171 -7.12 -9.48 0.98
CA ALA A 171 -6.81 -10.67 0.17
C ALA A 171 -7.83 -10.97 -0.94
N ALA A 172 -9.13 -10.75 -0.71
CA ALA A 172 -10.19 -11.21 -1.62
C ALA A 172 -10.02 -10.68 -3.06
N ASP A 173 -9.87 -9.36 -3.25
CA ASP A 173 -9.71 -8.76 -4.58
C ASP A 173 -8.44 -9.27 -5.28
N PHE A 174 -7.31 -9.36 -4.56
CA PHE A 174 -6.07 -9.88 -5.15
C PHE A 174 -6.18 -11.37 -5.49
N ALA A 175 -6.86 -12.17 -4.68
CA ALA A 175 -7.13 -13.57 -4.99
C ALA A 175 -7.90 -13.69 -6.30
N PHE A 176 -8.97 -12.92 -6.49
CA PHE A 176 -9.70 -12.88 -7.76
C PHE A 176 -8.80 -12.44 -8.92
N ARG A 177 -7.99 -11.39 -8.75
CA ARG A 177 -7.05 -10.94 -9.80
C ARG A 177 -6.05 -12.03 -10.19
N ILE A 178 -5.51 -12.78 -9.22
CA ILE A 178 -4.62 -13.91 -9.49
C ILE A 178 -5.34 -14.98 -10.32
N TYR A 179 -6.58 -15.32 -9.99
CA TYR A 179 -7.37 -16.28 -10.76
C TYR A 179 -7.78 -15.79 -12.15
N THR A 180 -8.03 -14.49 -12.34
CA THR A 180 -8.31 -13.93 -13.68
C THR A 180 -7.08 -13.91 -14.58
N ARG A 181 -5.88 -13.87 -13.98
CA ARG A 181 -4.59 -13.81 -14.70
C ARG A 181 -3.61 -14.85 -14.17
N PRO A 182 -3.94 -16.15 -14.30
CA PRO A 182 -3.25 -17.22 -13.57
C PRO A 182 -1.78 -17.32 -13.94
N LEU A 183 -1.42 -17.11 -15.20
CA LEU A 183 -0.05 -17.29 -15.65
C LEU A 183 0.91 -16.26 -15.04
N VAL A 184 0.48 -15.00 -14.93
CA VAL A 184 1.27 -13.94 -14.29
C VAL A 184 1.08 -13.91 -12.76
N GLY A 185 -0.03 -14.42 -12.24
CA GLY A 185 -0.36 -14.38 -10.81
C GLY A 185 0.11 -15.60 -10.00
N ILE A 186 -0.08 -16.83 -10.50
CA ILE A 186 0.20 -18.07 -9.76
C ILE A 186 1.70 -18.29 -9.61
N VAL A 187 2.52 -17.94 -10.60
CA VAL A 187 3.98 -18.13 -10.53
C VAL A 187 4.57 -17.30 -9.38
N PRO A 188 4.36 -15.97 -9.29
CA PRO A 188 4.76 -15.18 -8.12
C PRO A 188 4.17 -15.70 -6.81
N LEU A 189 2.89 -16.10 -6.80
CA LEU A 189 2.23 -16.65 -5.62
C LEU A 189 2.96 -17.90 -5.12
N ALA A 190 3.38 -18.81 -6.00
CA ALA A 190 4.11 -20.01 -5.63
C ALA A 190 5.45 -19.67 -4.95
N PHE A 191 6.20 -18.68 -5.46
CA PHE A 191 7.42 -18.20 -4.82
C PHE A 191 7.15 -17.63 -3.41
N LEU A 192 6.08 -16.86 -3.25
CA LEU A 192 5.68 -16.31 -1.94
C LEU A 192 5.28 -17.44 -0.97
N LEU A 193 4.51 -18.43 -1.41
CA LEU A 193 4.14 -19.58 -0.59
C LEU A 193 5.37 -20.41 -0.18
N LEU A 194 6.31 -20.64 -1.10
CA LEU A 194 7.58 -21.31 -0.78
C LEU A 194 8.39 -20.51 0.25
N ALA A 195 8.49 -19.20 0.08
CA ALA A 195 9.24 -18.33 0.99
C ALA A 195 8.63 -18.31 2.40
N TYR A 196 7.32 -18.04 2.50
CA TYR A 196 6.67 -17.70 3.77
C TYR A 196 5.97 -18.87 4.46
N PHE A 197 5.43 -19.85 3.71
CA PHE A 197 4.75 -21.01 4.30
C PHE A 197 5.68 -22.22 4.41
N ALA A 198 6.49 -22.50 3.38
CA ALA A 198 7.45 -23.60 3.41
C ALA A 198 8.77 -23.22 4.08
N TYR A 199 8.95 -21.94 4.46
CA TYR A 199 10.19 -21.38 5.02
C TYR A 199 11.43 -21.71 4.17
N TYR A 200 11.23 -21.85 2.85
CA TYR A 200 12.29 -22.24 1.93
C TYR A 200 13.27 -21.09 1.77
N ARG A 201 14.55 -21.38 1.98
CA ARG A 201 15.63 -20.40 1.82
C ARG A 201 16.18 -20.51 0.40
N PHE A 202 15.84 -19.54 -0.43
CA PHE A 202 16.34 -19.47 -1.80
C PHE A 202 17.86 -19.31 -1.85
N PRO A 203 18.51 -19.81 -2.93
CA PRO A 203 19.95 -19.61 -3.12
C PRO A 203 20.28 -18.12 -3.09
N LEU A 204 21.44 -17.77 -2.53
CA LEU A 204 21.88 -16.39 -2.27
C LEU A 204 21.07 -15.63 -1.22
N ALA A 205 20.18 -16.31 -0.48
CA ALA A 205 19.31 -15.71 0.55
C ALA A 205 18.46 -14.54 0.01
N LEU A 206 18.00 -14.66 -1.24
CA LEU A 206 17.15 -13.66 -1.86
C LEU A 206 15.76 -13.61 -1.19
N PRO A 207 15.19 -12.41 -1.00
CA PRO A 207 13.83 -12.23 -0.51
C PRO A 207 12.80 -12.93 -1.38
N GLY A 208 11.79 -13.53 -0.74
CA GLY A 208 10.66 -14.11 -1.46
C GLY A 208 9.92 -13.06 -2.29
N GLY A 209 9.75 -11.86 -1.73
CA GLY A 209 9.13 -10.73 -2.43
C GLY A 209 9.88 -10.31 -3.70
N LEU A 210 11.21 -10.22 -3.64
CA LEU A 210 12.03 -9.88 -4.81
C LEU A 210 11.88 -10.93 -5.92
N LEU A 211 11.94 -12.22 -5.58
CA LEU A 211 11.77 -13.30 -6.54
C LEU A 211 10.38 -13.26 -7.18
N ALA A 212 9.34 -13.01 -6.39
CA ALA A 212 7.98 -12.86 -6.91
C ALA A 212 7.87 -11.75 -7.97
N ILE A 213 8.50 -10.59 -7.74
CA ILE A 213 8.53 -9.48 -8.71
C ILE A 213 9.28 -9.88 -9.98
N VAL A 214 10.49 -10.43 -9.82
CA VAL A 214 11.36 -10.79 -10.96
C VAL A 214 10.68 -11.83 -11.84
N PHE A 215 10.21 -12.93 -11.27
CA PHE A 215 9.57 -13.99 -12.03
C PHE A 215 8.22 -13.56 -12.60
N GLY A 216 7.42 -12.78 -11.87
CA GLY A 216 6.17 -12.21 -12.40
C GLY A 216 6.43 -11.32 -13.62
N THR A 217 7.46 -10.47 -13.56
CA THR A 217 7.87 -9.60 -14.66
C THR A 217 8.38 -10.40 -15.85
N LEU A 218 9.26 -11.38 -15.61
CA LEU A 218 9.81 -12.25 -16.67
C LEU A 218 8.71 -13.03 -17.38
N VAL A 219 7.75 -13.57 -16.64
CA VAL A 219 6.61 -14.29 -17.22
C VAL A 219 5.75 -13.36 -18.07
N ALA A 220 5.43 -12.16 -17.58
CA ALA A 220 4.61 -11.19 -18.33
C ALA A 220 5.27 -10.71 -19.63
N TRP A 221 6.59 -10.44 -19.60
CA TRP A 221 7.33 -10.07 -20.81
C TRP A 221 7.54 -11.27 -21.74
N GLY A 222 7.86 -12.44 -21.19
CA GLY A 222 8.05 -13.67 -21.95
C GLY A 222 6.81 -14.05 -22.76
N THR A 223 5.62 -13.96 -22.16
CA THR A 223 4.37 -14.22 -22.88
C THR A 223 4.13 -13.24 -24.01
N THR A 224 4.51 -11.97 -23.82
CA THR A 224 4.32 -10.94 -24.84
C THR A 224 5.29 -11.16 -26.02
N LEU A 225 6.56 -11.47 -25.74
CA LEU A 225 7.57 -11.71 -26.77
C LEU A 225 7.31 -13.00 -27.57
N LEU A 226 6.76 -14.02 -26.92
CA LEU A 226 6.44 -15.29 -27.54
C LEU A 226 5.09 -15.26 -28.29
N ALA A 227 4.26 -14.23 -28.09
CA ALA A 227 2.93 -14.17 -28.68
C ALA A 227 2.93 -14.11 -30.21
N GLU A 228 3.67 -13.18 -30.81
CA GLU A 228 3.78 -13.07 -32.27
C GLU A 228 4.44 -14.27 -32.96
N PRO A 229 5.60 -14.79 -32.51
CA PRO A 229 6.22 -15.93 -33.17
C PRO A 229 5.39 -17.22 -33.08
N LEU A 230 4.67 -17.45 -31.97
CA LEU A 230 3.72 -18.56 -31.88
C LEU A 230 2.52 -18.37 -32.80
N ALA A 231 1.96 -17.15 -32.90
CA ALA A 231 0.86 -16.86 -33.82
C ALA A 231 1.24 -17.14 -35.28
N ARG A 232 2.47 -16.78 -35.68
CA ARG A 232 2.99 -17.05 -37.03
C ARG A 232 3.24 -18.54 -37.31
N LEU A 233 3.54 -19.34 -36.28
CA LEU A 233 3.79 -20.77 -36.41
C LEU A 233 2.51 -21.61 -36.43
N PHE A 234 1.45 -21.18 -35.72
CA PHE A 234 0.24 -21.97 -35.52
C PHE A 234 -1.02 -21.40 -36.18
N GLY A 235 -0.90 -20.35 -36.99
CA GLY A 235 -1.98 -19.85 -37.88
C GLY A 235 -3.01 -18.96 -37.20
N ASP A 236 -3.28 -19.21 -35.91
CA ASP A 236 -3.91 -18.31 -34.96
C ASP A 236 -2.99 -18.24 -33.74
N ALA A 237 -2.83 -17.07 -33.11
CA ALA A 237 -2.24 -17.03 -31.77
C ALA A 237 -3.14 -17.89 -30.89
N PRO A 238 -2.71 -19.07 -30.42
CA PRO A 238 -3.64 -19.92 -29.69
C PRO A 238 -4.10 -19.13 -28.46
N ASP A 239 -5.40 -19.19 -28.17
CA ASP A 239 -6.02 -18.68 -26.94
C ASP A 239 -5.31 -19.20 -25.66
N THR A 240 -4.32 -20.09 -25.78
CA THR A 240 -3.38 -20.51 -24.75
C THR A 240 -2.40 -19.41 -24.31
N LEU A 241 -2.14 -18.38 -25.12
CA LEU A 241 -1.55 -17.11 -24.65
C LEU A 241 -2.60 -16.18 -24.03
N ALA A 242 -3.89 -16.47 -24.18
CA ALA A 242 -4.99 -15.80 -23.48
C ALA A 242 -5.25 -16.37 -22.07
N PHE A 243 -4.42 -17.33 -21.59
CA PHE A 243 -4.43 -17.85 -20.22
C PHE A 243 -3.93 -16.82 -19.19
N GLY A 244 -4.50 -15.61 -19.21
CA GLY A 244 -4.17 -14.54 -18.28
C GLY A 244 -2.86 -13.82 -18.56
N SER A 245 -2.36 -13.82 -19.80
CA SER A 245 -1.20 -13.00 -20.15
C SER A 245 -1.54 -11.51 -20.00
N VAL A 246 -0.52 -10.71 -19.65
CA VAL A 246 -0.65 -9.26 -19.61
C VAL A 246 0.22 -8.71 -20.75
N PRO A 247 -0.37 -8.09 -21.78
CA PRO A 247 0.41 -7.58 -22.90
C PRO A 247 1.31 -6.44 -22.41
N MET A 248 2.61 -6.68 -22.45
CA MET A 248 3.63 -5.68 -22.15
C MET A 248 3.97 -4.89 -23.42
N SER A 249 4.24 -3.60 -23.27
CA SER A 249 4.62 -2.74 -24.40
C SER A 249 5.83 -1.91 -24.02
N ALA A 250 6.91 -2.05 -24.79
CA ALA A 250 8.12 -1.25 -24.64
C ALA A 250 7.86 0.24 -24.90
N ALA A 251 6.94 0.57 -25.81
CA ALA A 251 6.52 1.94 -26.06
C ALA A 251 5.84 2.54 -24.82
N LYS A 252 4.85 1.85 -24.25
CA LYS A 252 4.16 2.30 -23.02
C LYS A 252 5.13 2.42 -21.83
N LEU A 253 6.09 1.50 -21.72
CA LEU A 253 7.13 1.59 -20.70
C LEU A 253 8.01 2.83 -20.92
N GLY A 254 8.42 3.09 -22.16
CA GLY A 254 9.19 4.28 -22.52
C GLY A 254 8.44 5.58 -22.22
N ASP A 255 7.15 5.64 -22.54
CA ASP A 255 6.29 6.79 -22.25
C ASP A 255 6.11 6.99 -20.74
N ALA A 256 5.89 5.89 -19.99
CA ALA A 256 5.81 5.93 -18.53
C ALA A 256 7.12 6.45 -17.90
N LEU A 257 8.28 5.96 -18.36
CA LEU A 257 9.59 6.43 -17.89
C LEU A 257 9.82 7.91 -18.21
N ARG A 258 9.37 8.40 -19.37
CA ARG A 258 9.44 9.82 -19.74
C ARG A 258 8.50 10.69 -18.92
N SER A 259 7.35 10.14 -18.51
CA SER A 259 6.40 10.83 -17.63
C SER A 259 6.87 10.88 -16.17
N CYS A 260 7.93 10.16 -15.82
CA CYS A 260 8.49 10.16 -14.48
C CYS A 260 9.11 11.54 -14.18
N GLY A 261 8.50 12.27 -13.27
CA GLY A 261 8.93 13.60 -12.86
C GLY A 261 9.00 13.72 -11.35
N TRP A 262 9.83 14.64 -10.88
CA TRP A 262 9.85 15.01 -9.47
C TRP A 262 8.72 15.99 -9.17
N VAL A 263 7.91 15.69 -8.15
CA VAL A 263 6.94 16.62 -7.60
C VAL A 263 7.27 16.83 -6.13
N ALA A 264 7.55 18.09 -5.76
CA ALA A 264 7.85 18.43 -4.38
C ALA A 264 6.58 18.29 -3.52
N PRO A 265 6.68 17.75 -2.29
CA PRO A 265 5.55 17.69 -1.37
C PRO A 265 5.10 19.11 -1.00
N VAL A 266 3.81 19.35 -1.07
CA VAL A 266 3.19 20.63 -0.70
C VAL A 266 2.52 20.47 0.65
N PHE A 267 2.78 21.41 1.57
CA PHE A 267 2.14 21.42 2.87
C PHE A 267 0.68 21.84 2.74
N CYS A 268 -0.24 20.98 3.17
CA CYS A 268 -1.69 21.20 3.07
C CYS A 268 -2.33 21.82 4.33
N GLY A 269 -1.54 22.48 5.19
CA GLY A 269 -2.04 22.97 6.49
C GLY A 269 -3.09 24.07 6.36
N ALA A 270 -3.00 24.91 5.32
CA ALA A 270 -3.99 25.94 5.04
C ALA A 270 -5.35 25.31 4.69
N GLU A 271 -5.36 24.26 3.88
CA GLU A 271 -6.57 23.56 3.45
C GLU A 271 -7.21 22.77 4.60
N ILE A 272 -6.39 22.23 5.51
CA ILE A 272 -6.89 21.63 6.76
C ILE A 272 -7.57 22.71 7.62
N TRP A 273 -6.94 23.88 7.73
CA TRP A 273 -7.51 24.99 8.50
C TRP A 273 -8.82 25.50 7.89
N GLU A 274 -8.89 25.63 6.57
CA GLU A 274 -10.12 25.96 5.85
C GLU A 274 -11.22 24.91 6.06
N ALA A 275 -10.88 23.62 5.96
CA ALA A 275 -11.83 22.54 6.22
C ALA A 275 -12.38 22.58 7.66
N LEU A 276 -11.54 22.92 8.64
CA LEU A 276 -11.96 23.12 10.04
C LEU A 276 -12.83 24.36 10.25
N GLN A 277 -12.78 25.35 9.36
CA GLN A 277 -13.64 26.54 9.45
C GLN A 277 -15.01 26.31 8.79
N GLN A 278 -15.15 25.32 7.91
CA GLN A 278 -16.40 24.98 7.24
C GLN A 278 -17.35 24.25 8.20
N ARG A 279 -18.26 25.03 8.82
CA ARG A 279 -19.25 24.52 9.79
C ARG A 279 -20.13 23.42 9.21
N ASP A 280 -20.56 23.54 7.95
CA ASP A 280 -21.43 22.54 7.32
C ASP A 280 -20.73 21.19 7.15
N LEU A 281 -19.43 21.20 6.85
CA LEU A 281 -18.64 19.99 6.72
C LEU A 281 -18.43 19.34 8.09
N LEU A 282 -18.14 20.14 9.12
CA LEU A 282 -18.00 19.65 10.50
C LEU A 282 -19.31 19.09 11.08
N VAL A 283 -20.43 19.78 10.87
CA VAL A 283 -21.74 19.32 11.38
C VAL A 283 -22.11 18.01 10.70
N ARG A 284 -21.99 17.90 9.38
CA ARG A 284 -22.25 16.65 8.64
C ARG A 284 -21.27 15.53 8.94
N PHE A 285 -20.06 15.84 9.42
CA PHE A 285 -19.11 14.82 9.85
C PHE A 285 -19.45 14.23 11.22
N LEU A 286 -20.13 15.01 12.08
CA LEU A 286 -20.49 14.63 13.45
C LEU A 286 -21.91 14.06 13.59
N THR A 287 -22.76 14.20 12.57
CA THR A 287 -24.15 13.70 12.53
C THR A 287 -24.33 12.61 11.48
#